data_AF-A0A950KZ31-F1
#
_entry.id   AF-A0A950KZ31-F1
#
_cell.length_a   1.000
_cell.length_b   1.000
_cell.length_c   1.000
_cell.angle_alpha   90.00
_cell.angle_beta   90.00
_cell.angle_gamma   90.00
#
_symmetry.space_group_name_H-M   'P 1'
#
loop_
_entity.id
_entity.type
_entity.pdbx_description
1 polymer ?
#
loop_
_entity_poly.entity_id
_entity_poly.type
_entity_poly.pdbx_seq_one_letter_code
_entity_poly.pdbx_strand_id
1 'polypeptide(L)' 'MPSNALALMLKPILYGWAVVLTDGRELARFRGPGAERRARRYLAHIAAGGGLRA' A
#
# COMPACT_ATOMS: atom_id res chain seq x y z
N MET A 1 19.66 15.00 -3.89
CA MET A 1 19.07 14.16 -2.82
C MET A 1 18.24 13.10 -3.51
N PRO A 2 18.55 11.80 -3.42
CA PRO A 2 17.67 10.80 -4.01
C PRO A 2 16.39 10.79 -3.18
N SER A 3 15.30 11.26 -3.78
CA SER A 3 13.95 11.03 -3.27
C SER A 3 13.76 9.52 -3.26
N ASN A 4 13.84 8.91 -2.08
CA ASN A 4 13.72 7.47 -1.93
C ASN A 4 12.25 7.08 -2.20
N ALA A 5 11.91 6.92 -3.48
CA ALA A 5 10.60 6.52 -3.94
C ALA A 5 10.39 5.05 -3.54
N LEU A 6 9.88 4.84 -2.33
CA LEU A 6 9.50 3.51 -1.87
C LEU A 6 8.30 3.05 -2.69
N ALA A 7 8.46 1.95 -3.43
CA ALA A 7 7.35 1.40 -4.19
C ALA A 7 6.39 0.69 -3.23
N LEU A 8 5.09 0.85 -3.50
CA LEU A 8 4.03 0.17 -2.77
C LEU A 8 3.71 -1.16 -3.47
N MET A 9 3.66 -2.24 -2.71
CA MET A 9 3.31 -3.58 -3.19
C MET A 9 2.07 -4.10 -2.46
N LEU A 10 1.22 -4.79 -3.23
CA LEU A 10 0.12 -5.60 -2.68
C LEU A 10 0.62 -7.01 -2.43
N LYS A 11 0.53 -7.45 -1.18
CA LYS A 11 0.85 -8.82 -0.77
C LYS A 11 -0.43 -9.56 -0.38
N PRO A 12 -0.78 -10.69 -1.03
CA PRO A 12 -1.85 -11.53 -0.55
C PRO A 12 -1.46 -12.14 0.81
N ILE A 13 -2.41 -12.16 1.74
CA ILE A 13 -2.24 -12.74 3.08
C ILE A 13 -3.40 -13.68 3.38
N LEU A 14 -3.28 -14.47 4.43
CA LEU A 14 -4.37 -15.35 4.87
C LEU A 14 -5.64 -14.52 5.14
N TYR A 15 -6.71 -14.81 4.39
CA TYR A 15 -8.00 -14.13 4.41
C TYR A 15 -7.97 -12.62 4.08
N GLY A 16 -7.01 -12.14 3.28
CA GLY A 16 -6.96 -10.71 2.97
C GLY A 16 -5.82 -10.24 2.06
N TRP A 17 -5.58 -8.94 2.11
CA TRP A 17 -4.55 -8.22 1.37
C TRP A 17 -3.81 -7.26 2.29
N ALA A 18 -2.48 -7.24 2.20
CA ALA A 18 -1.62 -6.28 2.86
C ALA A 18 -0.99 -5.35 1.83
N VAL A 19 -0.79 -4.09 2.21
CA VAL A 19 -0.02 -3.11 1.46
C VAL A 19 1.32 -2.96 2.17
N VAL A 20 2.39 -3.32 1.48
CA VAL A 20 3.76 -3.32 1.99
C VAL A 20 4.63 -2.40 1.15
N LEU A 21 5.61 -1.75 1.78
CA LEU A 21 6.64 -0.98 1.08
C LEU A 21 7.79 -1.90 0.66
N THR A 22 8.56 -1.48 -0.35
CA THR A 22 9.80 -2.17 -0.73
C THR A 22 10.83 -2.28 0.39
N ASP A 23 10.73 -1.43 1.42
CA ASP A 23 11.54 -1.49 2.66
C ASP A 23 11.07 -2.61 3.63
N GLY A 24 10.05 -3.39 3.26
CA GLY A 24 9.50 -4.46 4.08
C GLY A 24 8.49 -4.00 5.15
N ARG A 25 8.24 -2.69 5.26
CA ARG A 25 7.24 -2.13 6.19
C ARG A 25 5.82 -2.40 5.70
N GLU A 26 4.99 -2.98 6.56
CA GLU A 26 3.55 -3.11 6.31
C GLU A 26 2.85 -1.79 6.65
N LEU A 27 2.20 -1.17 5.66
CA LEU A 27 1.45 0.07 5.85
C LEU A 27 0.03 -0.20 6.34
N ALA A 28 -0.63 -1.19 5.72
CA ALA A 28 -2.02 -1.48 6.02
C ALA A 28 -2.36 -2.92 5.70
N ARG A 29 -3.28 -3.48 6.51
CA ARG A 29 -3.81 -4.82 6.34
C ARG A 29 -5.33 -4.81 6.24
N PHE A 30 -5.85 -5.42 5.19
CA PHE A 30 -7.27 -5.55 4.94
C PHE A 30 -7.65 -7.03 4.98
N ARG A 31 -8.62 -7.38 5.85
CA ARG A 31 -9.15 -8.75 5.98
C ARG A 31 -10.63 -8.80 5.66
N GLY A 32 -11.08 -9.94 5.14
CA GLY A 32 -12.50 -10.22 4.85
C GLY A 32 -12.95 -9.80 3.44
N PRO A 33 -14.26 -9.87 3.17
CA PRO A 33 -14.83 -9.60 1.85
C PRO A 33 -14.42 -8.22 1.31
N GLY A 34 -13.98 -8.16 0.06
CA GLY A 34 -13.54 -6.91 -0.56
C GLY A 34 -12.25 -6.31 0.03
N ALA A 35 -11.45 -7.09 0.77
CA ALA A 35 -10.11 -6.69 1.21
C ALA A 35 -9.25 -6.19 0.05
N GLU A 36 -9.32 -6.86 -1.10
CA GLU A 36 -8.60 -6.46 -2.32
C GLU A 36 -9.00 -5.06 -2.80
N ARG A 37 -10.31 -4.80 -2.89
CA ARG A 37 -10.85 -3.51 -3.34
C ARG A 37 -10.45 -2.39 -2.37
N ARG A 38 -10.47 -2.65 -1.07
CA ARG A 38 -10.02 -1.67 -0.05
C ARG A 38 -8.52 -1.41 -0.16
N ALA A 39 -7.72 -2.46 -0.34
CA ALA A 39 -6.27 -2.33 -0.49
C ALA A 39 -5.88 -1.56 -1.78
N ARG A 40 -6.56 -1.83 -2.90
CA ARG A 40 -6.40 -1.06 -4.16
C ARG A 40 -6.84 0.40 -4.02
N ARG A 41 -7.96 0.67 -3.33
CA ARG A 41 -8.40 2.06 -3.06
C ARG A 41 -7.40 2.80 -2.17
N TYR A 42 -6.85 2.12 -1.17
CA TYR A 42 -5.82 2.69 -0.29
C TYR A 42 -4.55 3.04 -1.08
N LEU A 43 -4.09 2.15 -1.97
CA LEU A 43 -3.00 2.45 -2.90
C LEU A 43 -3.29 3.66 -3.79
N ALA A 44 -4.47 3.70 -4.42
CA ALA A 44 -4.85 4.82 -5.28
C ALA A 44 -4.91 6.14 -4.50
N HIS A 45 -5.38 6.11 -3.24
CA HIS A 45 -5.41 7.28 -2.38
C HIS A 45 -4.00 7.76 -2.00
N ILE A 46 -3.08 6.85 -1.66
CA ILE A 46 -1.69 7.22 -1.37
C ILE A 46 -0.99 7.74 -2.63
N ALA A 47 -1.19 7.09 -3.77
CA ALA A 47 -0.60 7.54 -5.04
C ALA A 47 -1.15 8.92 -5.45
N ALA A 48 -2.43 9.19 -5.23
CA ALA A 48 -3.05 10.47 -5.54
C ALA A 48 -2.73 11.58 -4.51
N GLY A 49 -2.53 11.22 -3.23
CA GLY A 49 -2.20 12.15 -2.16
C GLY A 49 -0.69 12.36 -1.93
N GLY A 50 0.15 11.58 -2.62
CA GLY A 50 1.57 11.38 -2.30
C GLY A 50 2.54 11.74 -3.42
N GLY A 51 2.34 12.87 -4.09
CA GLY A 51 3.49 13.77 -4.19
C GLY A 51 3.97 14.02 -2.77
N LEU A 52 5.04 13.32 -2.33
CA LEU A 52 5.83 13.76 -1.19
C LEU A 52 6.31 15.18 -1.53
N ARG A 53 5.53 16.19 -1.12
CA ARG A 53 6.01 17.57 -1.11
C ARG A 53 7.08 17.62 -0.02
N ALA A 54 8.30 17.81 -0.51
CA ALA A 54 9.46 18.52 0.04
C ALA A 54 9.48 18.77 1.55
#